data_AF-A8VVH4-F1
#
_entry.id   AF-A8VVH4-F1
#
_cell.length_a   1.000
_cell.length_b   1.000
_cell.length_c   1.000
_cell.angle_alpha   90.00
_cell.angle_beta   90.00
_cell.angle_gamma   90.00
#
_symmetry.space_group_name_H-M   'P 1'
#
loop_
_entity.id
_entity.type
_entity.pdbx_description
1 polymer ?
#
loop_
_entity_poly.entity_id
_entity_poly.type
_entity_poly.pdbx_seq_one_letter_code
_entity_poly.pdbx_strand_id
1 'polypeptide(L)'
;SHFKEFNNTTVLQEPVELWRNVGGTNLLELMYTDPKRYSFLFQSYVQLTMLQLHTYKSLMPYKIMERSVFSSRCFIENMKRKKLLHDVEVVILEDWYDWCIENADIETDLIVYLRTSPDVVYHRMKTRARKEESLVSLEYLK
;
A
#
# COMPACT_ATOMS: atom_id res chain seq x y z
N SER A 1 5.33 8.53 -14.50
CA SER A 1 4.56 7.31 -14.83
C SER A 1 4.25 7.37 -16.32
N HIS A 2 4.52 6.29 -17.05
CA HIS A 2 4.34 6.19 -18.51
C HIS A 2 2.92 6.61 -18.92
N PHE A 3 1.91 6.28 -18.12
CA PHE A 3 0.51 6.60 -18.40
C PHE A 3 0.13 8.08 -18.27
N LYS A 4 0.99 8.94 -17.72
CA LYS A 4 0.71 10.39 -17.61
C LYS A 4 0.72 11.10 -18.97
N GLU A 5 1.21 10.44 -20.02
CA GLU A 5 1.21 10.97 -21.38
C GLU A 5 -0.15 10.86 -22.10
N PHE A 6 -1.09 10.06 -21.56
CA PHE A 6 -2.42 9.92 -22.13
C PHE A 6 -3.40 10.97 -21.59
N ASN A 7 -3.96 11.78 -22.49
CA ASN A 7 -4.88 12.88 -22.14
C ASN A 7 -6.26 12.44 -21.66
N ASN A 8 -6.58 11.15 -21.69
CA ASN A 8 -7.89 10.60 -21.29
C ASN A 8 -7.80 9.74 -20.02
N THR A 9 -6.71 9.87 -19.26
CA THR A 9 -6.44 9.00 -18.10
C THR A 9 -6.08 9.81 -16.88
N THR A 10 -6.68 9.49 -15.74
CA THR A 10 -6.22 9.92 -14.42
C THR A 10 -5.30 8.85 -13.85
N VAL A 11 -4.06 9.22 -13.50
CA VAL A 11 -3.09 8.30 -12.88
C VAL A 11 -2.91 8.66 -11.41
N LEU A 12 -3.36 7.78 -10.53
CA LEU A 12 -3.21 7.90 -9.08
C LEU A 12 -2.09 6.97 -8.62
N GLN A 13 -0.99 7.57 -8.16
CA GLN A 13 0.17 6.82 -7.69
C GLN A 13 0.01 6.42 -6.23
N GLU A 14 0.77 5.42 -5.80
CA GLU A 14 0.80 5.04 -4.39
C GLU A 14 1.26 6.25 -3.56
N PRO A 15 0.51 6.66 -2.52
CA PRO A 15 0.73 7.93 -1.84
C PRO A 15 1.86 7.83 -0.80
N VAL A 16 3.02 7.29 -1.22
CA VAL A 16 4.19 7.04 -0.37
C VAL A 16 4.64 8.30 0.36
N GLU A 17 4.57 9.47 -0.29
CA GLU A 17 4.98 10.73 0.33
C GLU A 17 4.07 11.15 1.50
N LEU A 18 2.77 10.80 1.48
CA LEU A 18 1.90 11.00 2.64
C LEU A 18 2.37 10.15 3.82
N TRP A 19 2.81 8.92 3.54
CA TRP A 19 3.28 8.00 4.58
C TRP A 19 4.65 8.38 5.15
N ARG A 20 5.44 9.14 4.39
CA ARG A 20 6.73 9.69 4.82
C ARG A 20 6.60 10.99 5.61
N ASN A 21 5.43 11.61 5.61
CA ASN A 21 5.19 12.83 6.36
C ASN A 21 3.74 12.89 6.89
N VAL A 22 3.51 12.16 7.99
CA VAL A 22 2.27 12.23 8.77
C VAL A 22 2.47 13.21 9.91
N GLY A 23 2.10 14.48 9.69
CA GLY A 23 2.25 15.53 10.69
C GLY A 23 3.70 15.77 11.13
N GLY A 24 4.66 15.69 10.21
CA GLY A 24 6.09 15.80 10.49
C GLY A 24 6.79 14.48 10.79
N THR A 25 6.06 13.35 10.82
CA THR A 25 6.61 12.03 11.17
C THR A 25 6.68 11.10 9.96
N ASN A 26 7.83 10.45 9.75
CA ASN A 26 8.01 9.42 8.72
C ASN A 26 7.49 8.07 9.21
N LEU A 27 6.20 7.81 9.00
CA LEU A 27 5.54 6.60 9.47
C LEU A 27 6.03 5.35 8.72
N LEU A 28 6.42 5.49 7.45
CA LEU A 28 7.05 4.41 6.68
C LEU A 28 8.37 3.95 7.30
N GLU A 29 9.23 4.90 7.71
CA GLU A 29 10.50 4.61 8.39
C GLU A 29 10.26 3.92 9.74
N LEU A 30 9.27 4.39 10.51
CA LEU A 30 8.89 3.76 11.78
C LEU A 30 8.42 2.31 11.59
N MET A 31 7.62 2.04 10.55
CA MET A 31 7.19 0.67 10.24
C MET A 31 8.35 -0.26 9.91
N TYR A 32 9.34 0.20 9.15
CA TYR A 32 10.52 -0.63 8.86
C TYR A 32 11.49 -0.77 10.04
N THR A 33 11.53 0.21 10.95
CA THR A 33 12.43 0.22 12.12
C THR A 33 11.89 -0.63 13.27
N ASP A 34 10.60 -0.49 13.60
CA ASP A 34 9.93 -1.30 14.62
C ASP A 34 8.56 -1.76 14.10
N PRO A 35 8.54 -2.80 13.25
CA PRO A 35 7.31 -3.27 12.63
C PRO A 35 6.31 -3.79 13.67
N LYS A 36 6.76 -4.35 14.80
CA LYS A 36 5.82 -4.84 15.83
C LYS A 36 5.05 -3.69 16.48
N ARG A 37 5.69 -2.53 16.66
CA ARG A 37 5.03 -1.36 17.24
C ARG A 37 4.17 -0.60 16.23
N TYR A 38 4.63 -0.50 14.99
CA TYR A 38 4.08 0.45 14.01
C TYR A 38 3.29 -0.18 12.85
N SER A 39 3.26 -1.51 12.70
CA SER A 39 2.51 -2.16 11.62
C SER A 39 1.04 -1.79 11.63
N PHE A 40 0.38 -1.84 12.79
CA PHE A 40 -1.03 -1.48 12.91
C PHE A 40 -1.26 -0.02 12.52
N LEU A 41 -0.48 0.91 13.10
CA LEU A 41 -0.61 2.34 12.80
C LEU A 41 -0.38 2.65 11.32
N PHE A 42 0.64 2.03 10.73
CA PHE A 42 0.96 2.19 9.32
C PHE A 42 -0.14 1.63 8.42
N GLN A 43 -0.61 0.41 8.65
CA GLN A 43 -1.66 -0.20 7.84
C GLN A 43 -3.00 0.55 7.94
N SER A 44 -3.36 1.05 9.12
CA SER A 44 -4.54 1.91 9.29
C SER A 44 -4.47 3.17 8.41
N TYR A 45 -3.30 3.81 8.32
CA TYR A 45 -3.13 5.00 7.47
C TYR A 45 -3.04 4.67 5.98
N VAL A 46 -2.39 3.54 5.62
CA VAL A 46 -2.37 3.02 4.25
C VAL A 46 -3.80 2.73 3.76
N GLN A 47 -4.63 2.12 4.59
CA GLN A 47 -6.01 1.81 4.25
C GLN A 47 -6.83 3.08 3.97
N LEU A 48 -6.74 4.09 4.84
CA LEU A 48 -7.39 5.39 4.64
C LEU A 48 -6.93 6.05 3.33
N THR A 49 -5.63 6.14 3.11
CA THR A 49 -5.09 6.82 1.92
C THR A 49 -5.40 6.06 0.63
N MET A 50 -5.41 4.72 0.64
CA MET A 50 -5.86 3.91 -0.50
C MET A 50 -7.36 4.05 -0.78
N LEU A 51 -8.18 4.13 0.27
CA LEU A 51 -9.62 4.40 0.15
C LEU A 51 -9.89 5.76 -0.49
N GLN A 52 -9.12 6.80 -0.12
CA GLN A 52 -9.21 8.12 -0.73
C GLN A 52 -8.89 8.10 -2.24
N LEU A 53 -7.95 7.26 -2.66
CA LEU A 53 -7.67 7.08 -4.09
C LEU A 53 -8.80 6.34 -4.81
N HIS A 54 -9.41 5.33 -4.17
CA HIS A 54 -10.56 4.62 -4.75
C HIS A 54 -11.75 5.54 -4.94
N THR A 55 -12.09 6.31 -3.91
CA THR A 55 -13.23 7.25 -3.92
C THR A 55 -12.95 8.56 -4.65
N TYR A 56 -11.75 8.72 -5.22
CA TYR A 56 -11.42 9.87 -6.06
C TYR A 56 -12.28 9.89 -7.33
N LYS A 57 -13.07 10.95 -7.50
CA LYS A 57 -13.90 11.19 -8.67
C LYS A 57 -13.05 11.70 -9.82
N SER A 58 -12.73 10.81 -10.77
CA SER A 58 -12.03 11.19 -11.99
C SER A 58 -12.98 11.90 -12.96
N LEU A 59 -12.48 12.95 -13.62
CA LEU A 59 -13.15 13.59 -14.76
C LEU A 59 -12.84 12.87 -16.08
N MET A 60 -11.89 11.94 -16.05
CA MET A 60 -11.44 11.18 -17.21
C MET A 60 -12.11 9.81 -17.27
N PRO A 61 -12.29 9.24 -18.46
CA PRO A 61 -12.93 7.93 -18.61
C PRO A 61 -12.09 6.79 -18.00
N TYR A 62 -10.77 6.95 -17.89
CA TYR A 62 -9.89 5.93 -17.34
C TYR A 62 -9.20 6.41 -16.07
N LYS A 63 -9.32 5.62 -14.99
CA LYS A 63 -8.61 5.82 -13.72
C LYS A 63 -7.65 4.66 -13.50
N ILE A 64 -6.35 4.94 -13.49
CA ILE A 64 -5.29 3.95 -13.23
C ILE A 64 -4.72 4.22 -11.85
N MET A 65 -4.69 3.18 -11.01
CA MET A 65 -4.16 3.25 -9.65
C MET A 65 -2.93 2.36 -9.51
N GLU A 66 -1.87 2.89 -8.91
CA GLU A 66 -0.78 2.06 -8.39
C GLU A 66 -1.25 1.46 -7.06
N ARG A 67 -1.45 0.13 -7.04
CA ARG A 67 -2.03 -0.63 -5.91
C ARG A 67 -3.50 -0.28 -5.63
N SER A 68 -4.03 -0.83 -4.55
CA SER A 68 -5.44 -0.77 -4.18
C SER A 68 -5.65 -1.21 -2.71
N VAL A 69 -6.84 -0.98 -2.16
CA VAL A 69 -7.23 -1.57 -0.86
C VAL A 69 -7.06 -3.09 -0.83
N PHE A 70 -7.28 -3.78 -1.95
CA PHE A 70 -7.09 -5.22 -2.07
C PHE A 70 -5.64 -5.63 -1.81
N SER A 71 -4.68 -4.86 -2.32
CA SER A 71 -3.27 -5.11 -2.05
C SER A 71 -2.87 -4.80 -0.60
N SER A 72 -3.50 -3.81 0.05
CA SER A 72 -3.31 -3.54 1.48
C SER A 72 -3.70 -4.76 2.33
N ARG A 73 -4.79 -5.46 1.96
CA ARG A 73 -5.18 -6.72 2.62
C ARG A 73 -4.11 -7.80 2.51
N CYS A 74 -3.37 -7.88 1.40
CA CYS A 74 -2.24 -8.80 1.28
C CYS A 74 -1.10 -8.46 2.27
N PHE A 75 -0.83 -7.18 2.50
CA PHE A 75 0.19 -6.76 3.48
C PHE A 75 -0.23 -7.07 4.91
N ILE A 76 -1.51 -6.85 5.26
CA ILE A 76 -2.07 -7.20 6.57
C ILE A 76 -1.95 -8.71 6.80
N GLU A 77 -2.34 -9.53 5.83
CA GLU A 77 -2.22 -10.99 5.93
C GLU A 77 -0.76 -11.46 6.09
N ASN A 78 0.18 -10.85 5.37
CA ASN A 78 1.60 -11.12 5.55
C ASN A 78 2.10 -10.73 6.96
N MET A 79 1.68 -9.58 7.48
CA MET A 79 2.04 -9.12 8.83
C MET A 79 1.44 -10.00 9.93
N LYS A 80 0.21 -10.50 9.74
CA LYS A 80 -0.45 -11.50 10.60
C LYS A 80 0.35 -12.80 10.65
N ARG A 81 0.72 -13.36 9.48
CA ARG A 81 1.53 -14.59 9.40
C ARG A 81 2.90 -14.44 10.05
N LYS A 82 3.51 -13.24 9.96
CA LYS A 82 4.79 -12.90 10.59
C LYS A 82 4.66 -12.51 12.07
N LYS A 83 3.45 -12.55 12.65
CA LYS A 83 3.17 -12.16 14.05
C LYS A 83 3.67 -10.74 14.38
N LEU A 84 3.53 -9.83 13.42
CA LEU A 84 3.82 -8.40 13.57
C LEU A 84 2.61 -7.61 14.08
N LEU A 85 1.42 -8.19 13.94
CA LEU A 85 0.15 -7.68 14.45
C LEU A 85 -0.38 -8.65 15.51
N HIS A 86 -0.99 -8.12 16.55
CA HIS A 86 -1.79 -8.89 17.50
C HIS A 86 -3.14 -9.25 16.86
N ASP A 87 -3.78 -10.31 17.36
CA ASP A 87 -5.06 -10.78 16.81
C ASP A 87 -6.13 -9.68 16.81
N VAL A 88 -6.19 -8.86 17.88
CA VAL A 88 -7.12 -7.73 17.96
C VAL A 88 -6.82 -6.63 16.92
N GLU A 89 -5.55 -6.39 16.62
CA GLU A 89 -5.15 -5.40 15.60
C GLU A 89 -5.55 -5.88 14.20
N VAL A 90 -5.43 -7.18 13.93
CA VAL A 90 -5.87 -7.79 12.67
C VAL A 90 -7.38 -7.69 12.54
N VAL A 91 -8.15 -8.07 13.57
CA VAL A 91 -9.62 -7.99 13.56
C VAL A 91 -10.08 -6.56 13.27
N ILE A 92 -9.50 -5.55 13.93
CA ILE A 92 -9.85 -4.15 13.69
C ILE A 92 -9.56 -3.73 12.24
N LEU A 93 -8.41 -4.11 11.67
CA LEU A 93 -8.05 -3.79 10.29
C LEU A 93 -8.96 -4.51 9.28
N GLU A 94 -9.34 -5.76 9.55
CA GLU A 94 -10.28 -6.56 8.75
C GLU A 94 -11.70 -5.96 8.81
N ASP A 95 -12.20 -5.59 9.99
CA ASP A 95 -13.51 -4.93 10.16
C ASP A 95 -13.57 -3.60 9.39
N TRP A 96 -12.53 -2.77 9.50
CA TRP A 96 -12.43 -1.54 8.70
C TRP A 96 -12.39 -1.84 7.21
N TYR A 97 -11.72 -2.91 6.80
CA TYR A 97 -11.64 -3.32 5.40
C TYR A 97 -13.02 -3.70 4.87
N ASP A 98 -13.71 -4.60 5.57
CA ASP A 98 -15.01 -5.09 5.16
C ASP A 98 -16.03 -3.95 5.12
N TRP A 99 -16.04 -3.07 6.13
CA TRP A 99 -16.88 -1.86 6.12
C TRP A 99 -16.59 -0.96 4.91
N CYS A 100 -15.33 -0.73 4.56
CA CYS A 100 -14.98 0.08 3.40
C CYS A 100 -15.45 -0.55 2.09
N ILE A 101 -15.31 -1.86 1.92
CA ILE A 101 -15.78 -2.57 0.72
C ILE A 101 -17.31 -2.48 0.59
N GLU A 102 -18.03 -2.55 1.69
CA GLU A 102 -19.50 -2.50 1.68
C GLU A 102 -20.06 -1.08 1.52
N ASN A 103 -19.41 -0.07 2.10
CA ASN A 103 -19.99 1.25 2.28
C ASN A 103 -19.34 2.35 1.44
N ALA A 104 -18.16 2.12 0.86
CA ALA A 104 -17.49 3.09 0.02
C ALA A 104 -17.60 2.74 -1.46
N ASP A 105 -17.55 3.78 -2.30
CA ASP A 105 -17.56 3.67 -3.76
C ASP A 105 -16.20 3.15 -4.28
N ILE A 106 -16.01 1.83 -4.17
CA ILE A 106 -14.81 1.10 -4.57
C ILE A 106 -15.15 0.25 -5.80
N GLU A 107 -14.96 0.82 -6.98
CA GLU A 107 -15.11 0.13 -8.26
C GLU A 107 -13.75 -0.28 -8.83
N THR A 108 -13.66 -1.49 -9.39
CA THR A 108 -12.45 -1.99 -10.06
C THR A 108 -12.83 -2.91 -11.21
N ASP A 109 -12.69 -2.42 -12.44
CA ASP A 109 -12.99 -3.17 -13.66
C ASP A 109 -11.91 -4.21 -14.00
N LEU A 110 -10.64 -3.89 -13.71
CA LEU A 110 -9.50 -4.70 -14.09
C LEU A 110 -8.35 -4.58 -13.08
N ILE A 111 -7.75 -5.72 -12.74
CA ILE A 111 -6.50 -5.78 -11.97
C ILE A 111 -5.37 -6.27 -12.88
N VAL A 112 -4.35 -5.43 -13.06
CA VAL A 112 -3.14 -5.78 -13.81
C VAL A 112 -2.05 -6.24 -12.83
N TYR A 113 -1.73 -7.54 -12.83
CA TYR A 113 -0.69 -8.09 -11.97
C TYR A 113 0.68 -8.08 -12.67
N LEU A 114 1.55 -7.16 -12.26
CA LEU A 114 2.93 -7.07 -12.73
C LEU A 114 3.81 -8.13 -12.03
N ARG A 115 3.79 -9.35 -12.54
CA ARG A 115 4.54 -10.48 -11.99
C ARG A 115 6.05 -10.35 -12.27
N THR A 116 6.87 -10.56 -11.25
CA THR A 116 8.32 -10.67 -11.38
C THR A 116 8.89 -11.53 -10.24
N SER A 117 10.17 -11.92 -10.30
CA SER A 117 10.79 -12.73 -9.24
C SER A 117 11.25 -11.87 -8.06
N PRO A 118 11.31 -12.43 -6.84
CA PRO A 118 11.83 -11.74 -5.66
C PRO A 118 13.23 -11.16 -5.86
N ASP A 119 14.11 -11.86 -6.58
CA ASP A 119 15.48 -11.42 -6.89
C ASP A 119 15.50 -10.14 -7.73
N VAL A 120 14.60 -10.04 -8.72
CA VAL A 120 14.46 -8.83 -9.55
C VAL A 120 13.88 -7.68 -8.72
N VAL A 121 12.91 -7.93 -7.84
CA VAL A 121 12.39 -6.90 -6.92
C VAL A 121 13.50 -6.41 -6.01
N TYR A 122 14.25 -7.31 -5.38
CA TYR A 122 15.34 -6.98 -4.47
C TYR A 122 16.42 -6.13 -5.16
N HIS A 123 16.84 -6.52 -6.37
CA HIS A 123 17.78 -5.74 -7.16
C HIS A 123 17.25 -4.32 -7.43
N ARG A 124 16.01 -4.19 -7.92
CA ARG A 124 15.36 -2.89 -8.19
C ARG A 124 15.22 -2.03 -6.93
N MET A 125 14.92 -2.63 -5.78
CA MET A 125 14.87 -1.93 -4.49
C MET A 125 16.23 -1.36 -4.11
N LYS A 126 17.31 -2.15 -4.26
CA LYS A 126 18.68 -1.67 -4.02
C LYS A 126 19.10 -0.58 -5.00
N THR A 127 18.76 -0.69 -6.29
CA THR A 127 19.02 0.37 -7.28
C THR A 127 18.27 1.66 -6.97
N ARG A 128 17.00 1.56 -6.53
CA ARG A 128 16.20 2.72 -6.12
C ARG A 128 16.73 3.39 -4.86
N ALA A 129 17.41 2.63 -4.00
CA ALA A 129 18.11 3.11 -2.80
C ALA A 129 17.24 3.97 -1.86
N ARG A 130 15.95 3.60 -1.70
CA ARG A 130 15.07 4.25 -0.72
C ARG A 130 15.56 3.91 0.69
N LYS A 131 15.84 4.92 1.51
CA LYS A 131 16.46 4.77 2.85
C LYS A 131 15.67 3.81 3.73
N GLU A 132 14.35 3.96 3.74
CA GLU A 132 13.43 3.17 4.56
C GLU A 132 13.43 1.68 4.17
N GLU A 133 13.74 1.35 2.92
CA GLU A 133 13.74 -0.03 2.39
C GLU A 133 15.09 -0.74 2.56
N SER A 134 16.10 -0.07 3.12
CA SER A 134 17.45 -0.61 3.26
C SER A 134 17.50 -1.90 4.11
N LEU A 135 16.58 -2.01 5.07
CA LEU A 135 16.44 -3.14 6.01
C LEU A 135 15.64 -4.32 5.42
N VAL A 136 15.03 -4.18 4.25
CA VAL A 136 14.26 -5.27 3.64
C VAL A 136 15.21 -6.35 3.13
N SER A 137 15.02 -7.58 3.60
CA SER A 137 15.79 -8.76 3.18
C SER A 137 15.18 -9.41 1.93
N LEU A 138 15.99 -10.16 1.18
CA LEU A 138 15.47 -10.98 0.08
C LEU A 138 14.46 -12.02 0.57
N GLU A 139 14.69 -12.58 1.77
CA GLU A 139 13.78 -13.55 2.39
C GLU A 139 12.40 -12.94 2.69
N TYR A 140 12.34 -11.63 2.96
CA TYR A 140 11.05 -10.96 3.13
C TYR A 140 10.21 -10.96 1.83
N LEU A 141 10.88 -10.95 0.66
CA LEU A 141 10.27 -10.85 -0.67
C LEU A 141 9.93 -12.21 -1.28
N LYS A 142 10.43 -13.31 -0.72
CA LYS A 142 10.12 -14.69 -1.12
C LYS A 142 8.87 -15.19 -0.43
#